data_AF-A0A959ECV5-F1
#
_entry.id   AF-A0A959ECV5-F1
#
_cell.length_a   1.000
_cell.length_b   1.000
_cell.length_c   1.000
_cell.angle_alpha   90.00
_cell.angle_beta   90.00
_cell.angle_gamma   90.00
#
_symmetry.space_group_name_H-M   'P 1'
#
loop_
_entity.id
_entity.type
_entity.pdbx_description
1 polymer ?
#
loop_
_entity_poly.entity_id
_entity_poly.type
_entity_poly.pdbx_seq_one_letter_code
_entity_poly.pdbx_strand_id
1 'polypeptide(L)'
;MERRFNAYLRGERSTALFSIGWGALSAAAAAWAYLHWQGELFWALLFTVCLLSLVQLRAGIRRLVKARSLSKELHSIVEIAPPTFAALELPRLDKQEQSLMRRRFIEQALFVMGLCFALAGGFGISGQSLLGTGIGLCIQMAILLIITLTSQWRATLYRNEIERERGP
;
A
#
# COMPACT_ATOMS: atom_id res chain seq x y z
N MET A 1 -24.10 11.87 1.32
CA MET A 1 -23.29 11.43 0.16
C MET A 1 -22.04 12.28 -0.17
N GLU A 2 -22.14 13.50 -0.72
CA GLU A 2 -20.98 14.20 -1.33
C GLU A 2 -19.79 14.49 -0.38
N ARG A 3 -20.06 15.04 0.81
CA ARG A 3 -19.00 15.26 1.84
C ARG A 3 -18.25 13.98 2.21
N ARG A 4 -18.96 12.83 2.25
CA ARG A 4 -18.40 11.52 2.60
C ARG A 4 -17.55 10.96 1.45
N PHE A 5 -18.05 11.07 0.21
CA PHE A 5 -17.28 10.74 -0.99
C PHE A 5 -15.97 11.56 -1.07
N ASN A 6 -16.04 12.86 -0.80
CA ASN A 6 -14.88 13.74 -0.76
C ASN A 6 -13.90 13.40 0.37
N ALA A 7 -14.40 12.91 1.52
CA ALA A 7 -13.56 12.43 2.62
C ALA A 7 -12.86 11.11 2.25
N TYR A 8 -13.59 10.17 1.63
CA TYR A 8 -13.05 8.90 1.15
C TYR A 8 -11.93 9.12 0.11
N LEU A 9 -12.18 9.96 -0.91
CA LEU A 9 -11.20 10.30 -1.95
C LEU A 9 -9.97 11.00 -1.38
N ARG A 10 -10.14 11.92 -0.42
CA ARG A 10 -9.02 12.55 0.29
C ARG A 10 -8.18 11.51 1.02
N GLY A 11 -8.82 10.55 1.69
CA GLY A 11 -8.13 9.42 2.30
C GLY A 11 -7.34 8.60 1.27
N GLU A 12 -7.91 8.30 0.10
CA GLU A 12 -7.26 7.47 -0.92
C GLU A 12 -6.04 8.17 -1.51
N ARG A 13 -6.15 9.48 -1.75
CA ARG A 13 -5.02 10.32 -2.16
C ARG A 13 -3.95 10.41 -1.07
N SER A 14 -4.34 10.61 0.19
CA SER A 14 -3.41 10.69 1.31
C SER A 14 -2.60 9.39 1.45
N THR A 15 -3.26 8.23 1.37
CA THR A 15 -2.56 6.93 1.43
C THR A 15 -1.64 6.71 0.23
N ALA A 16 -2.03 7.15 -0.97
CA ALA A 16 -1.18 7.09 -2.15
C ALA A 16 0.05 8.00 -2.01
N LEU A 17 -0.13 9.23 -1.52
CA LEU A 17 0.95 10.17 -1.25
C LEU A 17 1.89 9.67 -0.16
N PHE A 18 1.35 9.11 0.93
CA PHE A 18 2.15 8.49 1.98
C PHE A 18 2.98 7.33 1.41
N SER A 19 2.39 6.50 0.54
CA SER A 19 3.11 5.41 -0.11
C SER A 19 4.26 5.92 -1.00
N ILE A 20 4.03 6.99 -1.76
CA ILE A 20 5.05 7.63 -2.61
C ILE A 20 6.15 8.25 -1.74
N GLY A 21 5.77 9.03 -0.73
CA GLY A 21 6.70 9.71 0.17
C GLY A 21 7.57 8.72 0.93
N TRP A 22 6.98 7.67 1.49
CA TRP A 22 7.73 6.62 2.17
C TRP A 22 8.67 5.86 1.21
N GLY A 23 8.20 5.54 0.00
CA GLY A 23 9.02 4.90 -1.02
C GLY A 23 10.21 5.78 -1.44
N ALA A 24 9.99 7.07 -1.68
CA ALA A 24 11.05 8.02 -2.00
C ALA A 24 12.05 8.18 -0.84
N LEU A 25 11.55 8.36 0.38
CA LEU A 25 12.38 8.52 1.58
C LEU A 25 13.23 7.28 1.82
N SER A 26 12.64 6.08 1.73
CA SER A 26 13.38 4.83 1.94
C SER A 26 14.39 4.54 0.83
N ALA A 27 14.10 4.87 -0.44
CA ALA A 27 15.08 4.81 -1.51
C ALA A 27 16.26 5.77 -1.28
N ALA A 28 15.98 7.02 -0.91
CA ALA A 28 16.99 8.03 -0.64
C ALA A 28 17.84 7.67 0.58
N ALA A 29 17.21 7.21 1.67
CA ALA A 29 17.90 6.73 2.85
C ALA A 29 18.78 5.52 2.54
N ALA A 30 18.29 4.59 1.70
CA ALA A 30 19.07 3.43 1.28
C ALA A 30 20.32 3.84 0.46
N ALA A 31 20.15 4.77 -0.48
CA ALA A 31 21.25 5.30 -1.28
C ALA A 31 22.27 6.09 -0.43
N TRP A 32 21.80 6.85 0.55
CA TRP A 32 22.68 7.58 1.47
C TRP A 32 23.47 6.63 2.39
N ALA A 33 22.80 5.65 2.98
CA ALA A 33 23.43 4.67 3.86
C ALA A 33 24.44 3.78 3.12
N TYR A 34 24.19 3.47 1.85
CA TYR A 34 25.11 2.75 0.97
C TYR A 34 26.49 3.45 0.87
N LEU A 35 26.52 4.79 0.88
CA LEU A 35 27.76 5.56 0.76
C LEU A 35 28.55 5.62 2.08
N HIS A 36 27.90 5.44 3.23
CA HIS A 36 28.51 5.68 4.54
C HIS A 36 28.79 4.39 5.33
N TRP A 37 28.05 3.30 5.06
CA TRP A 37 28.15 2.06 5.82
C TRP A 37 28.68 0.92 4.97
N GLN A 38 29.71 0.24 5.49
CA GLN A 38 30.33 -0.93 4.86
C GLN A 38 30.01 -2.17 5.70
N GLY A 39 29.40 -3.19 5.09
CA GLY A 39 29.15 -4.49 5.74
C GLY A 39 28.09 -5.31 5.00
N GLU A 40 28.37 -6.59 4.73
CA GLU A 40 27.53 -7.45 3.87
C GLU A 40 26.04 -7.49 4.28
N LEU A 41 25.76 -7.45 5.59
CA LEU A 41 24.41 -7.34 6.13
C LEU A 41 23.70 -6.07 5.65
N PHE A 42 24.39 -4.93 5.77
CA PHE A 42 23.83 -3.63 5.38
C PHE A 42 23.59 -3.57 3.88
N TRP A 43 24.52 -4.06 3.06
CA TRP A 43 24.36 -4.11 1.61
C TRP A 43 23.10 -4.87 1.19
N ALA A 44 22.89 -6.06 1.75
CA ALA A 44 21.72 -6.88 1.45
C ALA A 44 20.40 -6.23 1.91
N LEU A 45 20.40 -5.62 3.10
CA LEU A 45 19.25 -4.86 3.62
C LEU A 45 18.92 -3.67 2.72
N LEU A 46 19.92 -2.85 2.39
CA LEU A 46 19.76 -1.63 1.60
C LEU A 46 19.27 -1.96 0.18
N PHE A 47 19.84 -2.99 -0.44
CA PHE A 47 19.39 -3.46 -1.75
C PHE A 47 17.92 -3.87 -1.72
N THR A 48 17.52 -4.66 -0.73
CA THR A 48 16.14 -5.13 -0.56
C THR A 48 15.17 -3.97 -0.33
N VAL A 49 15.55 -3.04 0.55
CA VAL A 49 14.78 -1.82 0.85
C VAL A 49 14.62 -0.96 -0.39
N CYS A 50 15.69 -0.73 -1.16
CA CYS A 50 15.68 0.06 -2.38
C CYS A 50 14.80 -0.58 -3.47
N LEU A 51 14.92 -1.90 -3.67
CA LEU A 51 14.11 -2.60 -4.66
C LEU A 51 12.61 -2.50 -4.35
N LEU A 52 12.24 -2.75 -3.09
CA LEU A 52 10.84 -2.70 -2.66
C LEU A 52 10.28 -1.27 -2.66
N SER A 53 11.09 -0.28 -2.33
CA SER A 53 10.67 1.12 -2.36
C SER A 53 10.38 1.62 -3.76
N LEU A 54 11.12 1.17 -4.78
CA LEU A 54 10.83 1.43 -6.19
C LEU A 54 9.49 0.81 -6.63
N VAL A 55 9.23 -0.44 -6.23
CA VAL A 55 7.94 -1.11 -6.49
C VAL A 55 6.80 -0.35 -5.80
N GLN A 56 7.01 0.08 -4.56
CA GLN A 56 6.05 0.89 -3.79
C GLN A 56 5.77 2.24 -4.45
N LEU A 57 6.80 2.94 -4.92
CA LEU A 57 6.69 4.20 -5.66
C LEU A 57 5.80 4.04 -6.89
N ARG A 58 6.09 3.05 -7.73
CA ARG A 58 5.29 2.74 -8.93
C ARG A 58 3.84 2.44 -8.57
N ALA A 59 3.60 1.65 -7.52
CA ALA A 59 2.26 1.31 -7.06
C ALA A 59 1.51 2.53 -6.47
N GLY A 60 2.22 3.42 -5.77
CA GLY A 60 1.67 4.66 -5.21
C GLY A 60 1.26 5.65 -6.31
N ILE A 61 2.12 5.86 -7.31
CA ILE A 61 1.84 6.73 -8.46
C ILE A 61 0.60 6.25 -9.23
N ARG A 62 0.52 4.96 -9.54
CA ARG A 62 -0.66 4.38 -10.22
C ARG A 62 -1.95 4.63 -9.45
N ARG A 63 -1.93 4.47 -8.11
CA ARG A 63 -3.09 4.76 -7.25
C ARG A 63 -3.46 6.23 -7.28
N LEU A 64 -2.48 7.13 -7.22
CA LEU A 64 -2.71 8.57 -7.26
C LEU A 64 -3.34 9.02 -8.59
N VAL A 65 -2.84 8.52 -9.72
CA VAL A 65 -3.40 8.80 -11.05
C VAL A 65 -4.84 8.29 -11.16
N LYS A 66 -5.09 7.05 -10.73
CA LYS A 66 -6.44 6.46 -10.73
C LYS A 66 -7.42 7.27 -9.86
N ALA A 67 -7.02 7.68 -8.66
CA ALA A 67 -7.85 8.49 -7.76
C ALA A 67 -8.14 9.90 -8.32
N ARG A 68 -7.22 10.47 -9.10
CA ARG A 68 -7.46 11.75 -9.81
C ARG A 68 -8.46 11.58 -10.95
N SER A 69 -8.34 10.52 -11.74
CA SER A 69 -9.27 10.22 -12.84
C SER A 69 -10.69 10.01 -12.30
N LEU A 70 -10.84 9.16 -11.28
CA LEU A 70 -12.13 8.83 -10.69
C LEU A 70 -12.84 10.05 -10.10
N SER A 71 -12.08 10.93 -9.45
CA SER A 71 -12.62 12.17 -8.89
C SER A 71 -13.20 13.12 -9.93
N LYS A 72 -12.74 13.09 -11.18
CA LYS A 72 -13.31 13.92 -12.25
C LYS A 72 -14.62 13.34 -12.77
N GLU A 73 -14.69 12.03 -12.89
CA GLU A 73 -15.84 11.32 -13.46
C GLU A 73 -17.02 11.30 -12.47
N LEU A 74 -16.78 10.87 -11.23
CA LEU A 74 -17.85 10.67 -10.25
C LEU A 74 -18.37 11.96 -9.61
N HIS A 75 -17.58 13.05 -9.58
CA HIS A 75 -18.08 14.32 -9.01
C HIS A 75 -19.32 14.83 -9.76
N SER A 76 -19.36 14.65 -11.08
CA SER A 76 -20.50 15.07 -11.91
C SER A 76 -21.77 14.24 -11.66
N ILE A 77 -21.64 13.02 -11.14
CA ILE A 77 -22.76 12.06 -11.01
C ILE A 77 -23.35 12.10 -9.59
N VAL A 78 -22.52 12.39 -8.57
CA VAL A 78 -22.94 12.44 -7.16
C VAL A 78 -24.06 13.44 -6.90
N GLU A 79 -24.05 14.59 -7.58
CA GLU A 79 -25.05 15.64 -7.38
C GLU A 79 -26.36 15.39 -8.14
N ILE A 80 -26.29 14.69 -9.28
CA ILE A 80 -27.39 14.62 -10.24
C ILE A 80 -28.28 13.38 -9.99
N ALA A 81 -27.71 12.25 -9.57
CA ALA A 81 -28.48 11.01 -9.43
C ALA A 81 -27.92 10.06 -8.34
N PRO A 82 -28.31 10.26 -7.05
CA PRO A 82 -27.87 9.44 -5.92
C PRO A 82 -28.07 7.91 -6.06
N PRO A 83 -29.21 7.39 -6.57
CA PRO A 83 -29.38 5.94 -6.71
C PRO A 83 -28.48 5.35 -7.81
N THR A 84 -28.24 6.11 -8.88
CA THR A 84 -27.33 5.72 -9.98
C THR A 84 -25.88 5.70 -9.52
N PHE A 85 -25.51 6.61 -8.61
CA PHE A 85 -24.19 6.64 -7.98
C PHE A 85 -23.89 5.34 -7.21
N ALA A 86 -24.80 4.88 -6.35
CA ALA A 86 -24.61 3.65 -5.57
C ALA A 86 -24.47 2.41 -6.48
N ALA A 87 -25.24 2.34 -7.58
CA ALA A 87 -25.18 1.25 -8.55
C ALA A 87 -23.83 1.18 -9.30
N LEU A 88 -23.16 2.32 -9.50
CA LEU A 88 -21.84 2.40 -10.14
C LEU A 88 -20.69 2.19 -9.14
N GLU A 89 -20.85 2.71 -7.91
CA GLU A 89 -19.77 2.75 -6.93
C GLU A 89 -19.57 1.43 -6.18
N LEU A 90 -20.64 0.69 -5.87
CA LEU A 90 -20.54 -0.59 -5.15
C LEU A 90 -19.71 -1.65 -5.93
N PRO A 91 -19.97 -1.92 -7.24
CA PRO A 91 -19.14 -2.86 -7.99
C PRO A 91 -17.67 -2.42 -8.11
N ARG A 92 -17.42 -1.10 -8.07
CA ARG A 92 -16.06 -0.55 -8.06
C ARG A 92 -15.37 -0.86 -6.73
N LEU A 93 -16.07 -0.66 -5.61
CA LEU A 93 -15.58 -0.97 -4.28
C LEU A 93 -15.30 -2.47 -4.12
N ASP A 94 -16.15 -3.35 -4.66
CA ASP A 94 -15.91 -4.80 -4.65
C ASP A 94 -14.62 -5.19 -5.37
N LYS A 95 -14.39 -4.62 -6.57
CA LYS A 95 -13.14 -4.83 -7.31
C LYS A 95 -11.92 -4.29 -6.55
N GLN A 96 -12.07 -3.16 -5.88
CA GLN A 96 -11.02 -2.58 -5.05
C GLN A 96 -10.71 -3.46 -3.83
N GLU A 97 -11.73 -3.97 -3.17
CA GLU A 97 -11.62 -4.87 -2.02
C GLU A 97 -10.88 -6.16 -2.41
N GLN A 98 -11.29 -6.81 -3.51
CA GLN A 98 -10.60 -8.01 -4.03
C GLN A 98 -9.12 -7.73 -4.34
N SER A 99 -8.82 -6.58 -4.95
CA SER A 99 -7.43 -6.17 -5.21
C SER A 99 -6.65 -5.94 -3.93
N LEU A 100 -7.27 -5.36 -2.89
CA LEU A 100 -6.62 -5.14 -1.59
C LEU A 100 -6.40 -6.46 -0.85
N MET A 101 -7.35 -7.40 -0.89
CA MET A 101 -7.19 -8.73 -0.30
C MET A 101 -6.04 -9.50 -0.95
N ARG A 102 -5.96 -9.51 -2.28
CA ARG A 102 -4.85 -10.14 -3.01
C ARG A 102 -3.51 -9.51 -2.63
N ARG A 103 -3.45 -8.18 -2.56
CA ARG A 103 -2.24 -7.46 -2.17
C ARG A 103 -1.84 -7.78 -0.72
N ARG A 104 -2.79 -7.81 0.21
CA ARG A 104 -2.55 -8.20 1.60
C ARG A 104 -1.95 -9.61 1.70
N PHE A 105 -2.50 -10.57 0.95
CA PHE A 105 -1.99 -11.94 0.94
C PHE A 105 -0.53 -12.00 0.45
N ILE A 106 -0.21 -11.28 -0.64
CA ILE A 106 1.16 -11.19 -1.16
C ILE A 106 2.09 -10.54 -0.13
N GLU A 107 1.67 -9.44 0.50
CA GLU A 107 2.46 -8.74 1.51
C GLU A 107 2.70 -9.61 2.77
N GLN A 108 1.70 -10.37 3.21
CA GLN A 108 1.84 -11.34 4.30
C GLN A 108 2.81 -12.48 3.94
N ALA A 109 2.68 -13.05 2.74
CA ALA A 109 3.58 -14.10 2.28
C ALA A 109 5.04 -13.61 2.21
N LEU A 110 5.27 -12.40 1.68
CA LEU A 110 6.59 -11.79 1.63
C LEU A 110 7.14 -11.44 3.02
N PHE A 111 6.28 -11.04 3.95
CA PHE A 111 6.67 -10.80 5.35
C PHE A 111 7.15 -12.10 6.01
N VAL A 112 6.38 -13.18 5.88
CA VAL A 112 6.75 -14.50 6.42
C VAL A 112 8.04 -15.01 5.77
N MET A 113 8.20 -14.83 4.46
CA MET A 113 9.44 -15.18 3.75
C MET A 113 10.64 -14.38 4.27
N GLY A 114 10.46 -13.07 4.49
CA GLY A 114 11.46 -12.22 5.13
C GLY A 114 11.85 -12.72 6.51
N LEU A 115 10.87 -13.14 7.32
CA LEU A 115 11.12 -13.71 8.65
C LEU A 115 11.92 -15.00 8.56
N CYS A 116 11.58 -15.90 7.63
CA CYS A 116 12.35 -17.12 7.38
C CYS A 116 13.80 -16.82 6.98
N PHE A 117 14.03 -15.82 6.13
CA PHE A 117 15.38 -15.39 5.74
C PHE A 117 16.15 -14.78 6.91
N ALA A 118 15.51 -13.95 7.72
CA ALA A 118 16.11 -13.36 8.90
C ALA A 118 16.53 -14.43 9.92
N LEU A 119 15.66 -15.43 10.17
CA LEU A 119 15.97 -16.54 11.07
C LEU A 119 17.09 -17.43 10.51
N ALA A 120 17.01 -17.83 9.24
CA ALA A 120 18.04 -18.67 8.61
C ALA A 120 19.42 -18.00 8.59
N GLY A 121 19.46 -16.70 8.29
CA GLY A 121 20.69 -15.91 8.36
C GLY A 121 21.20 -15.74 9.80
N GLY A 122 20.29 -15.52 10.77
CA GLY A 122 20.63 -15.38 12.19
C GLY A 122 21.18 -16.66 12.83
N PHE A 123 20.70 -17.83 12.41
CA PHE A 123 21.25 -19.13 12.83
C PHE A 123 22.55 -19.52 12.11
N GLY A 124 23.08 -18.66 11.23
CA GLY A 124 24.36 -18.88 10.55
C GLY A 124 24.30 -19.86 9.38
N ILE A 125 23.11 -20.29 8.94
CA ILE A 125 22.94 -21.28 7.86
C ILE A 125 23.36 -20.69 6.50
N SER A 126 23.14 -19.38 6.30
CA SER A 126 23.29 -18.75 4.98
C SER A 126 23.98 -17.38 4.99
N GLY A 127 24.65 -17.03 6.10
CA GLY A 127 25.46 -15.81 6.20
C GLY A 127 24.69 -14.51 6.44
N GLN A 128 25.46 -13.41 6.59
CA GLN A 128 24.95 -12.09 6.98
C GLN A 128 24.08 -11.42 5.90
N SER A 129 24.30 -11.74 4.62
CA SER A 129 23.49 -11.20 3.52
C SER A 129 22.03 -11.68 3.60
N LEU A 130 21.79 -12.97 3.88
CA LEU A 130 20.41 -13.48 3.99
C LEU A 130 19.67 -12.84 5.18
N LEU A 131 20.38 -12.63 6.29
CA LEU A 131 19.85 -11.90 7.45
C LEU A 131 19.44 -10.48 7.07
N GLY A 132 20.31 -9.74 6.37
CA GLY A 132 20.02 -8.38 5.89
C GLY A 132 18.80 -8.31 4.96
N THR A 133 18.71 -9.22 3.98
CA THR A 133 17.56 -9.33 3.08
C THR A 133 16.27 -9.63 3.85
N GLY A 134 16.31 -10.56 4.80
CA GLY A 134 15.16 -10.90 5.62
C GLY A 134 14.65 -9.72 6.45
N ILE A 135 15.55 -9.01 7.13
CA ILE A 135 15.22 -7.80 7.89
C ILE A 135 14.60 -6.73 6.98
N GLY A 136 15.22 -6.47 5.82
CA GLY A 136 14.71 -5.49 4.85
C GLY A 136 13.31 -5.82 4.35
N LEU A 137 13.05 -7.09 4.03
CA LEU A 137 11.72 -7.59 3.64
C LEU A 137 10.70 -7.39 4.77
N CYS A 138 11.03 -7.79 6.01
CA CYS A 138 10.14 -7.65 7.15
C CYS A 138 9.73 -6.19 7.38
N ILE A 139 10.69 -5.28 7.43
CA ILE A 139 10.44 -3.86 7.68
C ILE A 139 9.54 -3.27 6.58
N GLN A 140 9.88 -3.50 5.31
CA GLN A 140 9.11 -2.95 4.20
C GLN A 140 7.70 -3.55 4.12
N MET A 141 7.57 -4.87 4.28
CA MET A 141 6.25 -5.52 4.24
C MET A 141 5.38 -5.13 5.43
N ALA A 142 5.94 -4.94 6.63
CA ALA A 142 5.18 -4.46 7.78
C ALA A 142 4.52 -3.10 7.50
N ILE A 143 5.26 -2.16 6.93
CA ILE A 143 4.75 -0.83 6.59
C ILE A 143 3.70 -0.91 5.49
N LEU A 144 3.96 -1.70 4.44
CA LEU A 144 2.98 -1.90 3.36
C LEU A 144 1.68 -2.54 3.87
N LEU A 145 1.77 -3.49 4.80
CA LEU A 145 0.60 -4.11 5.44
C LEU A 145 -0.23 -3.10 6.20
N ILE A 146 0.38 -2.21 6.99
CA ILE A 146 -0.33 -1.14 7.70
C ILE A 146 -1.09 -0.24 6.72
N ILE A 147 -0.44 0.13 5.61
CA ILE A 147 -1.04 0.93 4.53
C ILE A 147 -2.24 0.18 3.91
N THR A 148 -2.08 -1.12 3.63
CA THR A 148 -3.12 -1.96 3.05
C THR A 148 -4.31 -2.13 3.99
N LEU A 149 -4.07 -2.40 5.28
CA LEU A 149 -5.12 -2.55 6.29
C LEU A 149 -5.90 -1.26 6.49
N THR A 150 -5.22 -0.11 6.59
CA THR A 150 -5.88 1.20 6.69
C THR A 150 -6.73 1.49 5.45
N SER A 151 -6.27 1.08 4.27
CA SER A 151 -7.05 1.23 3.02
C SER A 151 -8.30 0.35 3.01
N GLN A 152 -8.17 -0.90 3.45
CA GLN A 152 -9.29 -1.85 3.55
C GLN A 152 -10.36 -1.36 4.53
N TRP A 153 -9.93 -0.93 5.71
CA TRP A 153 -10.83 -0.42 6.74
C TRP A 153 -11.64 0.77 6.24
N ARG A 154 -10.98 1.75 5.59
CA ARG A 154 -11.65 2.91 4.99
C ARG A 154 -12.63 2.52 3.88
N ALA A 155 -12.26 1.58 3.01
CA ALA A 155 -13.14 1.11 1.94
C ALA A 155 -14.40 0.43 2.50
N THR A 156 -14.23 -0.39 3.54
CA THR A 156 -15.34 -1.08 4.22
C THR A 156 -16.29 -0.10 4.89
N LEU A 157 -15.75 0.89 5.61
CA LEU A 157 -16.56 1.96 6.22
C LEU A 157 -17.37 2.72 5.17
N TYR A 158 -16.73 3.12 4.08
CA TYR A 158 -17.40 3.86 3.01
C TYR A 158 -18.47 3.04 2.30
N ARG A 159 -18.22 1.73 2.08
CA ARG A 159 -19.20 0.81 1.53
C ARG A 159 -20.45 0.71 2.42
N ASN A 160 -20.26 0.49 3.73
CA ASN A 160 -21.36 0.39 4.68
C ASN A 160 -22.20 1.68 4.73
N GLU A 161 -21.56 2.84 4.56
CA GLU A 161 -22.25 4.12 4.46
C GLU A 161 -23.12 4.22 3.19
N ILE A 162 -22.63 3.78 2.04
CA ILE A 162 -23.42 3.76 0.78
C ILE A 162 -24.60 2.80 0.91
N GLU A 163 -24.38 1.60 1.44
CA GLU A 163 -25.44 0.60 1.60
C GLU A 163 -26.54 1.10 2.56
N ARG A 164 -26.17 1.82 3.63
CA ARG A 164 -27.14 2.43 4.55
C ARG A 164 -27.95 3.57 3.92
N GLU A 165 -27.35 4.36 3.03
CA GLU A 165 -28.05 5.44 2.30
C GLU A 165 -28.98 4.91 1.19
N ARG A 166 -28.75 3.68 0.70
CA ARG A 166 -29.58 3.06 -0.36
C ARG A 166 -30.98 2.65 0.12
N GLY A 167 -31.17 2.43 1.43
CA GLY A 167 -32.40 1.85 1.99
C GLY A 167 -32.58 0.37 1.61
N PRO A 168 -33.47 -0.37 2.30
CA PRO A 168 -33.84 -1.74 1.90
C PRO A 168 -34.52 -1.78 0.52
#